data_AF-A0A925LX48-F1
#
_entry.id   AF-A0A925LX48-F1
#
_cell.length_a   1.000
_cell.length_b   1.000
_cell.length_c   1.000
_cell.angle_alpha   90.00
_cell.angle_beta   90.00
_cell.angle_gamma   90.00
#
_symmetry.space_group_name_H-M   'P 1'
#
loop_
_entity.id
_entity.type
_entity.pdbx_description
1 polymer ?
#
loop_
_entity_poly.entity_id
_entity_poly.type
_entity_poly.pdbx_seq_one_letter_code
_entity_poly.pdbx_strand_id
1 'polypeptide(L)'
;MPPNFIVGIGGSAGGLNAYKAFLDALPSDTNMAFVIVSHIYPTANSQLAKILSRHTSMPVMLAATALGIQANHVYVIPGNADLLIEGNTFTVVSPRTKRNKQIDFLFISLAAAMGTRAIGIVLSGFDGDGTEGCKHIKAKGGTTFAQDSSAEATQMPLSAQASGAVDFVLPPEKIAAALSRIGARFVQDESLGNTRHTIDEYFIKKIKTVEEETDETVRLSRLAADRDRESSRAKTDFEATEHRVFPAGSSPPSRLDDSDLSLERERSDEAQNAQREEEDRARGLERFQKRLIAEAFVENERSAANTGQLDERVRADRAFEDSSRLLSDEKTSHSATRVALFTRDLSSAAVSHDLRNPLNAIAMSAALMRRILAGEQQDTGSLLKSIDRIERNTASMDRMISDLLDVERMASGKLSLDLERYDIGALLHECKELFAPVLASKSISMPIQTGLEPIFADIDRDRILQVLSNLIGNA
;
A
#
# COMPACT_ATOMS: atom_id res chain seq x y z
N MET A 1 -17.90 -15.73 -2.47
CA MET A 1 -17.33 -15.20 -3.74
C MET A 1 -15.88 -14.81 -3.52
N PRO A 2 -15.00 -14.95 -4.53
CA PRO A 2 -13.64 -14.44 -4.44
C PRO A 2 -13.65 -12.90 -4.29
N PRO A 3 -12.71 -12.31 -3.53
CA PRO A 3 -12.66 -10.87 -3.30
C PRO A 3 -12.06 -10.09 -4.48
N ASN A 4 -12.49 -8.85 -4.67
CA ASN A 4 -11.90 -7.93 -5.64
C ASN A 4 -10.50 -7.48 -5.20
N PHE A 5 -10.27 -7.30 -3.90
CA PHE A 5 -8.96 -6.99 -3.35
C PHE A 5 -8.71 -7.83 -2.10
N ILE A 6 -7.45 -8.19 -1.86
CA ILE A 6 -7.05 -8.73 -0.57
C ILE A 6 -6.18 -7.69 0.13
N VAL A 7 -6.59 -7.33 1.34
CA VAL A 7 -5.98 -6.31 2.18
C VAL A 7 -5.22 -7.02 3.30
N GLY A 8 -3.90 -7.05 3.20
CA GLY A 8 -3.02 -7.49 4.28
C GLY A 8 -2.79 -6.36 5.28
N ILE A 9 -3.03 -6.62 6.56
CA ILE A 9 -2.92 -5.64 7.64
C ILE A 9 -1.94 -6.18 8.68
N GLY A 10 -0.85 -5.46 8.91
CA GLY A 10 0.19 -5.81 9.87
C GLY A 10 0.25 -4.85 11.05
N GLY A 11 0.45 -5.37 12.25
CA GLY A 11 0.67 -4.55 13.45
C GLY A 11 1.20 -5.37 14.63
N SER A 12 1.64 -4.68 15.67
CA SER A 12 2.27 -5.30 16.85
C SER A 12 1.82 -4.54 18.12
N ALA A 13 2.74 -4.00 18.90
CA ALA A 13 2.41 -3.15 20.04
C ALA A 13 1.49 -1.97 19.64
N GLY A 14 0.39 -1.78 20.36
CA GLY A 14 -0.63 -0.77 20.06
C GLY A 14 -1.51 -1.06 18.84
N GLY A 15 -1.29 -2.18 18.13
CA GLY A 15 -2.06 -2.54 16.94
C GLY A 15 -3.55 -2.81 17.23
N LEU A 16 -3.89 -3.25 18.44
CA LEU A 16 -5.28 -3.61 18.78
C LEU A 16 -6.26 -2.44 18.62
N ASN A 17 -5.90 -1.25 19.10
CA ASN A 17 -6.77 -0.09 18.98
C ASN A 17 -6.86 0.38 17.52
N ALA A 18 -5.76 0.30 16.77
CA ALA A 18 -5.75 0.60 15.35
C ALA A 18 -6.64 -0.36 14.55
N TYR A 19 -6.63 -1.67 14.85
CA TYR A 19 -7.52 -2.64 14.21
C TYR A 19 -9.00 -2.35 14.49
N LYS A 20 -9.34 -1.98 15.72
CA LYS A 20 -10.72 -1.64 16.10
C LYS A 20 -11.20 -0.41 15.35
N ALA A 21 -10.43 0.68 15.44
CA ALA A 21 -10.74 1.93 14.75
C ALA A 21 -10.89 1.74 13.23
N PHE A 22 -10.00 0.95 12.63
CA PHE A 22 -10.09 0.57 11.23
C PHE A 22 -11.39 -0.18 10.90
N LEU A 23 -11.72 -1.24 11.66
CA LEU A 23 -12.89 -2.07 11.40
C LEU A 23 -14.21 -1.35 11.70
N ASP A 24 -14.27 -0.54 12.76
CA ASP A 24 -15.44 0.27 13.13
C ASP A 24 -15.80 1.28 12.03
N ALA A 25 -14.79 1.80 11.32
CA ALA A 25 -14.97 2.76 10.23
C ALA A 25 -15.24 2.10 8.86
N LEU A 26 -15.10 0.77 8.74
CA LEU A 26 -15.12 0.07 7.47
C LEU A 26 -16.50 -0.56 7.19
N PRO A 27 -17.13 -0.26 6.04
CA PRO A 27 -18.36 -0.93 5.62
C PRO A 27 -18.19 -2.44 5.46
N SER A 28 -19.26 -3.21 5.66
CA SER A 28 -19.22 -4.68 5.57
C SER A 28 -19.39 -5.23 4.14
N ASP A 29 -19.59 -4.38 3.14
CA ASP A 29 -19.93 -4.72 1.76
C ASP A 29 -18.89 -4.21 0.73
N THR A 30 -17.63 -4.10 1.16
CA THR A 30 -16.51 -3.58 0.35
C THR A 30 -16.11 -4.47 -0.83
N ASN A 31 -16.58 -5.72 -0.87
CA ASN A 31 -16.13 -6.79 -1.76
C ASN A 31 -14.63 -7.11 -1.65
N MET A 32 -14.00 -6.72 -0.54
CA MET A 32 -12.60 -7.00 -0.22
C MET A 32 -12.49 -8.07 0.87
N ALA A 33 -11.36 -8.75 0.94
CA ALA A 33 -11.01 -9.62 2.06
C ALA A 33 -9.92 -8.95 2.91
N PHE A 34 -10.02 -9.08 4.23
CA PHE A 34 -9.07 -8.46 5.18
C PHE A 34 -8.31 -9.53 5.93
N VAL A 35 -6.98 -9.45 5.95
CA VAL A 35 -6.10 -10.45 6.58
C VAL A 35 -5.21 -9.75 7.59
N ILE A 36 -5.49 -9.95 8.88
CA ILE A 36 -4.83 -9.29 9.99
C ILE A 36 -3.74 -10.20 10.57
N VAL A 37 -2.50 -9.71 10.52
CA VAL A 37 -1.33 -10.31 11.13
C VAL A 37 -0.91 -9.44 12.31
N SER A 38 -1.13 -9.96 13.51
CA SER A 38 -0.66 -9.33 14.74
C SER A 38 0.50 -10.13 15.31
N HIS A 39 1.58 -9.46 15.70
CA HIS A 39 2.62 -10.10 16.52
C HIS A 39 2.03 -10.45 17.89
N ILE A 40 1.83 -11.75 18.12
CA ILE A 40 1.32 -12.26 19.40
C ILE A 40 2.37 -13.24 19.94
N TYR A 41 2.57 -13.23 21.26
CA TYR A 41 3.44 -14.22 21.91
C TYR A 41 2.91 -15.64 21.64
N PRO A 42 3.76 -16.61 21.28
CA PRO A 42 3.35 -17.98 20.95
C PRO A 42 2.47 -18.69 21.99
N THR A 43 2.58 -18.30 23.26
CA THR A 43 1.85 -18.87 24.39
C THR A 43 0.56 -18.12 24.74
N ALA A 44 0.28 -16.99 24.09
CA ALA A 44 -0.93 -16.22 24.34
C ALA A 44 -2.10 -16.82 23.54
N ASN A 45 -3.17 -17.18 24.25
CA ASN A 45 -4.44 -17.54 23.63
C ASN A 45 -4.99 -16.31 22.90
N SER A 46 -4.80 -16.26 21.57
CA SER A 46 -5.26 -15.15 20.75
C SER A 46 -6.79 -15.12 20.73
N GLN A 47 -7.39 -14.28 21.58
CA GLN A 47 -8.80 -13.91 21.48
C GLN A 47 -9.02 -12.79 20.45
N LEU A 48 -8.01 -12.45 19.64
CA LEU A 48 -8.06 -11.30 18.73
C LEU A 48 -9.24 -11.40 17.77
N ALA A 49 -9.48 -12.56 17.14
CA ALA A 49 -10.64 -12.76 16.27
C ALA A 49 -11.97 -12.48 16.99
N LYS A 50 -12.11 -12.94 18.24
CA LYS A 50 -13.32 -12.72 19.07
C LYS A 50 -13.47 -11.27 19.52
N ILE A 51 -12.37 -10.55 19.71
CA ILE A 51 -12.41 -9.12 20.05
C ILE A 51 -12.83 -8.33 18.81
N LEU A 52 -12.18 -8.58 17.67
CA LEU A 52 -12.44 -7.86 16.43
C LEU A 52 -13.84 -8.15 15.86
N SER A 53 -14.43 -9.33 16.13
CA SER A 53 -15.81 -9.63 15.73
C SER A 53 -16.87 -8.74 16.38
N ARG A 54 -16.51 -7.94 17.38
CA ARG A 54 -17.41 -6.95 18.00
C ARG A 54 -17.36 -5.59 17.33
N HIS A 55 -16.40 -5.38 16.44
CA HIS A 55 -16.09 -4.10 15.78
C HIS A 55 -16.39 -4.16 14.27
N THR A 56 -17.06 -5.21 13.79
CA THR A 56 -17.53 -5.31 12.41
C THR A 56 -18.68 -6.30 12.31
N SER A 57 -19.54 -6.11 11.32
CA SER A 57 -20.56 -7.09 10.93
C SER A 57 -20.04 -8.18 9.99
N MET A 58 -18.80 -8.03 9.47
CA MET A 58 -18.16 -9.07 8.66
C MET A 58 -17.82 -10.30 9.52
N PRO A 59 -17.90 -11.53 8.98
CA PRO A 59 -17.42 -12.71 9.68
C PRO A 59 -15.91 -12.60 9.97
N VAL A 60 -15.55 -12.81 11.24
CA VAL A 60 -14.14 -12.78 11.70
C VAL A 60 -13.72 -14.18 12.14
N MET A 61 -12.66 -14.71 11.54
CA MET A 61 -12.20 -16.09 11.80
C MET A 61 -10.68 -16.22 11.75
N LEU A 62 -10.15 -17.32 12.30
CA LEU A 62 -8.73 -17.66 12.15
C LEU A 62 -8.47 -18.18 10.74
N ALA A 63 -7.35 -17.76 10.15
CA ALA A 63 -6.88 -18.32 8.90
C ALA A 63 -6.43 -19.77 9.10
N ALA A 64 -6.72 -20.63 8.12
CA ALA A 64 -6.36 -22.05 8.16
C ALA A 64 -5.87 -22.50 6.78
N THR A 65 -4.96 -23.48 6.73
CA THR A 65 -4.44 -23.99 5.46
C THR A 65 -5.58 -24.47 4.55
N ALA A 66 -5.47 -24.17 3.25
CA ALA A 66 -6.46 -24.45 2.21
C ALA A 66 -7.83 -23.77 2.41
N LEU A 67 -7.98 -22.87 3.39
CA LEU A 67 -9.19 -22.07 3.55
C LEU A 67 -9.27 -21.04 2.42
N GLY A 68 -10.38 -21.09 1.66
CA GLY A 68 -10.65 -20.13 0.59
C GLY A 68 -10.91 -18.72 1.12
N ILE A 69 -10.24 -17.75 0.53
CA ILE A 69 -10.39 -16.32 0.87
C ILE A 69 -11.64 -15.79 0.20
N GLN A 70 -12.53 -15.19 0.99
CA GLN A 70 -13.82 -14.69 0.54
C GLN A 70 -13.95 -13.19 0.74
N ALA A 71 -14.70 -12.55 -0.16
CA ALA A 71 -15.11 -11.16 -0.01
C ALA A 71 -15.89 -10.93 1.29
N ASN A 72 -15.75 -9.73 1.87
CA ASN A 72 -16.46 -9.27 3.07
C ASN A 72 -16.18 -10.14 4.31
N HIS A 73 -14.96 -10.66 4.41
CA HIS A 73 -14.50 -11.47 5.55
C HIS A 73 -13.21 -10.89 6.13
N VAL A 74 -13.04 -11.12 7.45
CA VAL A 74 -11.83 -10.78 8.18
C VAL A 74 -11.17 -12.07 8.68
N TYR A 75 -9.90 -12.24 8.34
CA TYR A 75 -9.10 -13.39 8.72
C TYR A 75 -7.99 -12.93 9.66
N VAL A 76 -7.75 -13.69 10.73
CA VAL A 76 -6.69 -13.39 11.71
C VAL A 76 -5.66 -14.51 11.71
N ILE A 77 -4.38 -14.15 11.74
CA ILE A 77 -3.29 -15.13 11.81
C ILE A 77 -3.42 -16.03 13.06
N PRO A 78 -3.18 -17.35 12.93
CA PRO A 78 -3.07 -18.24 14.08
C PRO A 78 -1.88 -17.90 14.98
N GLY A 79 -1.97 -18.26 16.25
CA GLY A 79 -0.83 -18.13 17.18
C GLY A 79 0.35 -18.99 16.74
N ASN A 80 1.57 -18.47 16.92
CA ASN A 80 2.82 -19.16 16.62
C ASN A 80 2.95 -19.70 15.19
N ALA A 81 2.36 -19.02 14.19
CA ALA A 81 2.41 -19.45 12.80
C ALA A 81 2.93 -18.35 11.87
N ASP A 82 3.42 -18.76 10.70
CA ASP A 82 3.52 -17.91 9.52
C ASP A 82 2.28 -18.10 8.65
N LEU A 83 1.85 -17.04 7.97
CA LEU A 83 0.68 -17.03 7.10
C LEU A 83 1.07 -16.51 5.73
N LEU A 84 0.75 -17.29 4.70
CA LEU A 84 0.99 -16.97 3.31
C LEU A 84 -0.30 -17.10 2.51
N ILE A 85 -0.33 -16.50 1.33
CA ILE A 85 -1.42 -16.62 0.35
C ILE A 85 -0.87 -17.30 -0.90
N GLU A 86 -1.54 -18.38 -1.32
CA GLU A 86 -1.27 -19.07 -2.57
C GLU A 86 -2.57 -19.12 -3.39
N GLY A 87 -2.58 -18.41 -4.52
CA GLY A 87 -3.81 -18.20 -5.30
C GLY A 87 -4.88 -17.50 -4.46
N ASN A 88 -5.97 -18.20 -4.18
CA ASN A 88 -7.09 -17.69 -3.37
C ASN A 88 -7.27 -18.47 -2.05
N THR A 89 -6.22 -19.09 -1.55
CA THR A 89 -6.24 -19.86 -0.29
C THR A 89 -5.08 -19.47 0.63
N PHE A 90 -5.25 -19.71 1.93
CA PHE A 90 -4.17 -19.54 2.90
C PHE A 90 -3.27 -20.79 2.98
N THR A 91 -1.98 -20.54 3.20
CA THR A 91 -1.00 -21.54 3.66
C THR A 91 -0.52 -21.14 5.04
N VAL A 92 -0.74 -22.00 6.04
CA VAL A 92 -0.31 -21.78 7.43
C VAL A 92 0.85 -22.70 7.75
N VAL A 93 1.96 -22.13 8.21
CA VAL A 93 3.15 -22.87 8.67
C VAL A 93 3.29 -22.69 10.17
N SER A 94 3.18 -23.79 10.94
CA SER A 94 3.30 -23.79 12.40
C SER A 94 4.22 -24.92 12.86
N PRO A 95 5.20 -24.67 13.76
CA PRO A 95 5.50 -23.36 14.36
C PRO A 95 6.11 -22.37 13.35
N ARG A 96 6.01 -21.08 13.66
CA ARG A 96 6.59 -19.99 12.84
C ARG A 96 8.07 -20.22 12.57
N THR A 97 8.52 -19.91 11.37
CA THR A 97 9.90 -20.15 10.91
C THR A 97 10.86 -19.06 11.38
N LYS A 98 10.41 -17.80 11.42
CA LYS A 98 11.20 -16.65 11.87
C LYS A 98 10.36 -15.75 12.77
N ARG A 99 10.97 -15.14 13.79
CA ARG A 99 10.29 -14.17 14.65
C ARG A 99 10.23 -12.80 13.95
N ASN A 100 9.13 -12.07 14.12
CA ASN A 100 8.91 -10.71 13.59
C ASN A 100 9.09 -10.61 12.06
N LYS A 101 8.59 -11.61 11.34
CA LYS A 101 8.62 -11.65 9.85
C LYS A 101 7.29 -12.06 9.22
N GLN A 102 6.26 -12.22 10.04
CA GLN A 102 4.96 -12.72 9.61
C GLN A 102 4.28 -11.75 8.65
N ILE A 103 4.46 -10.44 8.86
CA ILE A 103 3.82 -9.42 8.02
C ILE A 103 4.54 -9.37 6.66
N ASP A 104 5.87 -9.40 6.66
CA ASP A 104 6.66 -9.52 5.42
C ASP A 104 6.25 -10.76 4.61
N PHE A 105 6.12 -11.94 5.25
CA PHE A 105 5.71 -13.18 4.56
C PHE A 105 4.31 -13.09 3.95
N LEU A 106 3.35 -12.54 4.70
CA LEU A 106 2.01 -12.30 4.17
C LEU A 106 2.06 -11.36 2.98
N PHE A 107 2.73 -10.22 3.09
CA PHE A 107 2.72 -9.18 2.07
C PHE A 107 3.44 -9.60 0.79
N ILE A 108 4.56 -10.34 0.90
CA ILE A 108 5.28 -10.89 -0.25
C ILE A 108 4.40 -11.88 -1.01
N SER A 109 3.76 -12.82 -0.31
CA SER A 109 2.87 -13.80 -0.94
C SER A 109 1.59 -13.17 -1.48
N LEU A 110 1.02 -12.19 -0.78
CA LEU A 110 -0.10 -11.38 -1.24
C LEU A 110 0.21 -10.64 -2.54
N ALA A 111 1.39 -10.01 -2.63
CA ALA A 111 1.83 -9.32 -3.84
C ALA A 111 1.93 -10.27 -5.04
N ALA A 112 2.42 -11.49 -4.81
CA ALA A 112 2.51 -12.52 -5.84
C ALA A 112 1.12 -13.02 -6.28
N ALA A 113 0.18 -13.18 -5.35
CA ALA A 113 -1.15 -13.70 -5.62
C ALA A 113 -2.09 -12.68 -6.29
N MET A 114 -2.04 -11.41 -5.88
CA MET A 114 -3.02 -10.40 -6.28
C MET A 114 -2.48 -9.29 -7.19
N GLY A 115 -1.15 -9.13 -7.33
CA GLY A 115 -0.57 -8.11 -8.20
C GLY A 115 -1.05 -6.69 -7.87
N THR A 116 -1.64 -5.99 -8.85
CA THR A 116 -2.20 -4.64 -8.69
C THR A 116 -3.39 -4.57 -7.73
N ARG A 117 -4.01 -5.72 -7.44
CA ARG A 117 -5.13 -5.85 -6.50
C ARG A 117 -4.69 -6.20 -5.07
N ALA A 118 -3.37 -6.23 -4.83
CA ALA A 118 -2.80 -6.39 -3.50
C ALA A 118 -2.80 -5.04 -2.75
N ILE A 119 -3.27 -5.05 -1.50
CA ILE A 119 -3.20 -3.88 -0.62
C ILE A 119 -2.47 -4.25 0.68
N GLY A 120 -1.44 -3.50 1.04
CA GLY A 120 -0.68 -3.69 2.29
C GLY A 120 -0.86 -2.52 3.24
N ILE A 121 -1.16 -2.78 4.50
CA ILE A 121 -1.37 -1.76 5.53
C ILE A 121 -0.47 -2.05 6.73
N VAL A 122 0.46 -1.15 7.05
CA VAL A 122 1.32 -1.24 8.23
C VAL A 122 0.81 -0.30 9.31
N LEU A 123 0.34 -0.88 10.41
CA LEU A 123 -0.19 -0.17 11.58
C LEU A 123 0.84 -0.16 12.73
N SER A 124 0.43 0.42 13.85
CA SER A 124 1.22 0.54 15.09
C SER A 124 1.98 -0.74 15.45
N GLY A 125 3.28 -0.58 15.74
CA GLY A 125 4.16 -1.65 16.18
C GLY A 125 5.63 -1.25 16.31
N PHE A 126 6.43 -2.16 16.90
CA PHE A 126 7.88 -2.05 17.03
C PHE A 126 8.60 -2.84 15.95
N ASP A 127 9.88 -2.53 15.71
CA ASP A 127 10.71 -3.16 14.66
C ASP A 127 10.29 -2.69 13.24
N GLY A 128 10.71 -3.41 12.20
CA GLY A 128 10.46 -3.07 10.79
C GLY A 128 9.65 -4.09 9.99
N ASP A 129 8.99 -5.07 10.63
CA ASP A 129 8.21 -6.10 9.92
C ASP A 129 7.07 -5.48 9.08
N GLY A 130 6.94 -5.91 7.83
CA GLY A 130 6.05 -5.33 6.82
C GLY A 130 6.73 -4.36 5.86
N THR A 131 7.93 -3.86 6.17
CA THR A 131 8.68 -2.94 5.30
C THR A 131 9.09 -3.60 3.99
N GLU A 132 9.66 -4.81 4.04
CA GLU A 132 10.04 -5.54 2.83
C GLU A 132 8.80 -6.01 2.08
N GLY A 133 7.76 -6.40 2.80
CA GLY A 133 6.44 -6.68 2.27
C GLY A 133 5.86 -5.54 1.41
N CYS A 134 5.87 -4.31 1.93
CA CYS A 134 5.40 -3.12 1.22
C CYS A 134 6.17 -2.88 -0.09
N LYS A 135 7.49 -3.06 -0.10
CA LYS A 135 8.31 -2.97 -1.32
C LYS A 135 7.84 -3.96 -2.39
N HIS A 136 7.50 -5.19 -1.99
CA HIS A 136 7.04 -6.22 -2.93
C HIS A 136 5.64 -5.93 -3.47
N ILE A 137 4.71 -5.49 -2.61
CA ILE A 137 3.38 -5.04 -3.05
C ILE A 137 3.52 -3.91 -4.06
N LYS A 138 4.36 -2.91 -3.74
CA LYS A 138 4.59 -1.77 -4.62
C LYS A 138 5.23 -2.16 -5.95
N ALA A 139 6.22 -3.05 -5.93
CA ALA A 139 6.87 -3.56 -7.13
C ALA A 139 5.91 -4.33 -8.06
N LYS A 140 4.79 -4.85 -7.54
CA LYS A 140 3.74 -5.51 -8.31
C LYS A 140 2.57 -4.59 -8.69
N GLY A 141 2.69 -3.29 -8.42
CA GLY A 141 1.68 -2.28 -8.73
C GLY A 141 0.50 -2.26 -7.75
N GLY A 142 0.62 -2.94 -6.61
CA GLY A 142 -0.36 -2.86 -5.51
C GLY A 142 -0.26 -1.55 -4.74
N THR A 143 -1.19 -1.32 -3.83
CA THR A 143 -1.30 -0.09 -3.03
C THR A 143 -0.85 -0.32 -1.58
N THR A 144 -0.12 0.62 -0.99
CA THR A 144 0.37 0.49 0.38
C THR A 144 0.01 1.67 1.27
N PHE A 145 -0.31 1.38 2.52
CA PHE A 145 -0.66 2.36 3.55
C PHE A 145 0.22 2.16 4.78
N ALA A 146 0.55 3.26 5.45
CA ALA A 146 1.10 3.23 6.80
C ALA A 146 0.24 4.09 7.73
N GLN A 147 0.13 3.68 8.99
CA GLN A 147 -0.49 4.51 10.01
C GLN A 147 0.31 5.80 10.22
N ASP A 148 -0.39 6.91 10.40
CA ASP A 148 0.19 8.22 10.69
C ASP A 148 0.69 8.33 12.16
N SER A 149 0.82 9.56 12.65
CA SER A 149 1.20 9.84 14.04
C SER A 149 0.24 9.27 15.09
N SER A 150 -0.94 8.75 14.72
CA SER A 150 -1.85 8.07 15.64
C SER A 150 -1.35 6.70 16.13
N ALA A 151 -0.24 6.19 15.58
CA ALA A 151 0.35 4.93 16.01
C ALA A 151 0.94 5.03 17.44
N GLU A 152 0.48 4.17 18.34
CA GLU A 152 1.01 4.10 19.72
C GLU A 152 2.48 3.65 19.76
N ALA A 153 2.87 2.73 18.86
CA ALA A 153 4.24 2.34 18.60
C ALA A 153 4.59 2.68 17.15
N THR A 154 5.54 3.60 16.96
CA THR A 154 5.75 4.26 15.67
C THR A 154 6.81 3.60 14.78
N GLN A 155 7.60 2.65 15.29
CA GLN A 155 8.77 2.15 14.54
C GLN A 155 8.36 1.41 13.25
N MET A 156 7.35 0.54 13.30
CA MET A 156 6.89 -0.22 12.13
C MET A 156 6.37 0.70 11.02
N PRO A 157 5.40 1.61 11.26
CA PRO A 157 4.95 2.55 10.24
C PRO A 157 6.06 3.45 9.70
N LEU A 158 6.94 3.96 10.58
CA LEU A 158 8.06 4.82 10.16
C LEU A 158 9.08 4.07 9.29
N SER A 159 9.37 2.81 9.62
CA SER A 159 10.25 1.96 8.81
C SER A 159 9.67 1.71 7.43
N ALA A 160 8.37 1.40 7.35
CA ALA A 160 7.66 1.24 6.08
C ALA A 160 7.71 2.52 5.25
N GLN A 161 7.45 3.68 5.86
CA GLN A 161 7.52 4.99 5.19
C GLN A 161 8.94 5.31 4.68
N ALA A 162 9.97 5.08 5.50
CA ALA A 162 11.36 5.35 5.14
C ALA A 162 11.85 4.52 3.95
N SER A 163 11.17 3.41 3.63
CA SER A 163 11.48 2.60 2.45
C SER A 163 11.08 3.23 1.11
N GLY A 164 10.26 4.29 1.12
CA GLY A 164 9.69 4.89 -0.09
C GLY A 164 8.62 4.03 -0.77
N ALA A 165 8.23 2.90 -0.18
CA ALA A 165 7.23 1.98 -0.73
C ALA A 165 5.84 2.14 -0.09
N VAL A 166 5.56 3.27 0.55
CA VAL A 166 4.25 3.61 1.13
C VAL A 166 3.59 4.71 0.30
N ASP A 167 2.38 4.45 -0.20
CA ASP A 167 1.62 5.43 -1.01
C ASP A 167 0.92 6.47 -0.14
N PHE A 168 0.36 6.04 0.99
CA PHE A 168 -0.46 6.89 1.84
C PHE A 168 -0.11 6.71 3.31
N VAL A 169 0.04 7.83 4.01
CA VAL A 169 0.22 7.88 5.47
C VAL A 169 -1.02 8.49 6.08
N LEU A 170 -1.83 7.69 6.76
CA LEU A 170 -3.18 8.07 7.19
C LEU A 170 -3.54 7.42 8.54
N PRO A 171 -4.43 8.02 9.34
CA PRO A 171 -5.01 7.36 10.50
C PRO A 171 -5.97 6.23 10.08
N PRO A 172 -6.20 5.21 10.93
CA PRO A 172 -6.95 3.99 10.58
C PRO A 172 -8.32 4.24 9.92
N GLU A 173 -9.07 5.22 10.40
CA GLU A 173 -10.41 5.58 9.90
C GLU A 173 -10.35 6.14 8.48
N LYS A 174 -9.32 6.95 8.18
CA LYS A 174 -9.10 7.50 6.83
C LYS A 174 -8.59 6.43 5.87
N ILE A 175 -7.83 5.44 6.36
CA ILE A 175 -7.46 4.27 5.56
C ILE A 175 -8.72 3.51 5.16
N ALA A 176 -9.62 3.19 6.11
CA ALA A 176 -10.89 2.52 5.81
C ALA A 176 -11.70 3.29 4.74
N ALA A 177 -11.83 4.61 4.88
CA ALA A 177 -12.51 5.45 3.88
C ALA A 177 -11.81 5.48 2.51
N ALA A 178 -10.48 5.34 2.45
CA ALA A 178 -9.75 5.22 1.20
C ALA A 178 -10.03 3.87 0.51
N LEU A 179 -10.08 2.77 1.26
CA LEU A 179 -10.39 1.45 0.73
C LEU A 179 -11.82 1.38 0.17
N SER A 180 -12.80 1.95 0.86
CA SER A 180 -14.17 2.02 0.34
C SER A 180 -14.24 2.74 -1.02
N ARG A 181 -13.46 3.81 -1.20
CA ARG A 181 -13.36 4.53 -2.48
C ARG A 181 -12.68 3.69 -3.57
N ILE A 182 -11.62 2.95 -3.22
CA ILE A 182 -10.95 2.02 -4.16
C ILE A 182 -11.93 0.93 -4.63
N GLY A 183 -12.66 0.31 -3.71
CA GLY A 183 -13.66 -0.71 -4.04
C GLY A 183 -14.76 -0.18 -4.95
N ALA A 184 -15.31 1.01 -4.65
CA ALA A 184 -16.35 1.63 -5.46
C ALA A 184 -15.89 1.96 -6.89
N ARG A 185 -14.66 2.47 -7.07
CA ARG A 185 -14.08 2.75 -8.38
C ARG A 185 -13.88 1.49 -9.21
N PHE A 186 -13.42 0.40 -8.59
CA PHE A 186 -13.22 -0.87 -9.28
C PHE A 186 -14.52 -1.42 -9.90
N VAL A 187 -15.63 -1.31 -9.16
CA VAL A 187 -16.96 -1.71 -9.67
C VAL A 187 -17.42 -0.80 -10.82
N GLN A 188 -17.13 0.49 -10.77
CA GLN A 188 -17.44 1.42 -11.86
C GLN A 188 -16.61 1.12 -13.13
N ASP A 189 -15.32 0.82 -12.99
CA ASP A 189 -14.45 0.49 -14.13
C ASP A 189 -14.87 -0.82 -14.82
N GLU A 190 -15.27 -1.85 -14.07
CA GLU A 190 -15.88 -3.07 -14.66
C GLU A 190 -17.18 -2.75 -15.40
N SER A 191 -18.03 -1.87 -14.84
CA SER A 191 -19.26 -1.42 -15.51
C SER A 191 -18.98 -0.66 -16.82
N LEU A 192 -17.92 0.15 -16.86
CA LEU A 192 -17.48 0.87 -18.07
C LEU A 192 -16.92 -0.11 -19.12
N GLY A 193 -16.20 -1.14 -18.69
CA GLY A 193 -15.75 -2.25 -19.54
C GLY A 193 -16.91 -3.00 -20.19
N ASN A 194 -17.96 -3.30 -19.42
CA ASN A 194 -19.19 -3.90 -19.97
C ASN A 194 -19.93 -2.96 -20.93
N THR A 195 -19.92 -1.65 -20.66
CA THR A 195 -20.54 -0.66 -21.56
C THR A 195 -19.80 -0.59 -22.89
N ARG A 196 -18.46 -0.64 -22.89
CA ARG A 196 -17.67 -0.76 -24.13
C ARG A 196 -18.03 -1.99 -24.95
N HIS A 197 -18.22 -3.14 -24.29
CA HIS A 197 -18.62 -4.37 -24.97
C HIS A 197 -19.98 -4.24 -25.66
N THR A 198 -20.97 -3.60 -25.01
CA THR A 198 -22.29 -3.36 -25.63
C THR A 198 -22.24 -2.39 -26.82
N ILE A 199 -21.31 -1.43 -26.81
CA ILE A 199 -21.11 -0.50 -27.92
C ILE A 199 -20.49 -1.24 -29.12
N ASP A 200 -19.49 -2.10 -28.89
CA ASP A 200 -18.90 -2.93 -29.94
C ASP A 200 -19.94 -3.84 -30.61
N GLU A 201 -20.83 -4.46 -29.83
CA GLU A 201 -21.94 -5.26 -30.35
C GLU A 201 -22.90 -4.46 -31.24
N TYR A 202 -23.24 -3.22 -30.86
CA TYR A 202 -24.10 -2.34 -31.66
C TYR A 202 -23.48 -2.03 -33.03
N PHE A 203 -22.18 -1.73 -33.06
CA PHE A 203 -21.49 -1.42 -34.32
C PHE A 203 -21.35 -2.64 -35.22
N ILE A 204 -21.03 -3.82 -34.67
CA ILE A 204 -20.99 -5.09 -35.42
C ILE A 204 -22.34 -5.36 -36.07
N LYS A 205 -23.44 -5.14 -35.35
CA LYS A 205 -24.80 -5.32 -35.88
C LYS A 205 -25.08 -4.36 -37.05
N LYS A 206 -24.68 -3.10 -36.93
CA LYS A 206 -24.95 -2.07 -37.93
C LYS A 206 -24.15 -2.27 -39.22
N ILE A 207 -22.90 -2.75 -39.11
CA ILE A 207 -22.08 -3.15 -40.27
C ILE A 207 -22.73 -4.31 -41.02
N LYS A 208 -23.24 -5.32 -40.31
CA LYS A 208 -23.95 -6.45 -40.92
C LYS A 208 -25.22 -6.03 -41.67
N THR A 209 -25.99 -5.08 -41.12
CA THR A 209 -27.19 -4.57 -41.81
C THR A 209 -26.85 -3.91 -43.15
N VAL A 210 -25.76 -3.15 -43.22
CA VAL A 210 -25.30 -2.53 -44.48
C VAL A 210 -24.85 -3.58 -45.50
N GLU A 211 -24.22 -4.67 -45.05
CA GLU A 211 -23.87 -5.81 -45.91
C GLU A 211 -25.13 -6.48 -46.49
N GLU A 212 -26.11 -6.78 -45.62
CA GLU A 212 -27.37 -7.42 -46.00
C GLU A 212 -28.17 -6.57 -47.00
N GLU A 213 -28.27 -5.25 -46.78
CA GLU A 213 -28.95 -4.32 -47.69
C GLU A 213 -28.24 -4.24 -49.06
N THR A 214 -26.91 -4.26 -49.07
CA THR A 214 -26.13 -4.23 -50.31
C THR A 214 -26.29 -5.51 -51.10
N ASP A 215 -26.20 -6.67 -50.43
CA ASP A 215 -26.40 -7.98 -51.06
C ASP A 215 -27.80 -8.13 -51.65
N GLU A 216 -28.83 -7.63 -50.96
CA GLU A 216 -30.20 -7.65 -51.47
C GLU A 216 -30.37 -6.71 -52.67
N THR A 217 -29.74 -5.53 -52.65
CA THR A 217 -29.76 -4.60 -53.79
C THR A 217 -29.11 -5.23 -55.03
N VAL A 218 -27.93 -5.84 -54.87
CA VAL A 218 -27.23 -6.56 -55.94
C VAL A 218 -28.06 -7.72 -56.48
N ARG A 219 -28.74 -8.46 -55.59
CA ARG A 219 -29.62 -9.56 -55.96
C ARG A 219 -30.81 -9.09 -56.79
N LEU A 220 -31.45 -8.00 -56.41
CA LEU A 220 -32.59 -7.43 -57.14
C LEU A 220 -32.19 -6.92 -58.53
N SER A 221 -31.03 -6.25 -58.65
CA SER A 221 -30.51 -5.81 -59.95
C SER A 221 -30.20 -6.99 -60.88
N ARG A 222 -29.65 -8.09 -60.35
CA ARG A 222 -29.44 -9.35 -61.11
C ARG A 222 -30.74 -9.94 -61.64
N LEU A 223 -31.77 -10.02 -60.80
CA LEU A 223 -33.09 -10.54 -61.19
C LEU A 223 -33.78 -9.68 -62.25
N ALA A 224 -33.64 -8.35 -62.17
CA ALA A 224 -34.17 -7.44 -63.17
C ALA A 224 -33.46 -7.65 -64.52
N ALA A 225 -32.12 -7.74 -64.52
CA ALA A 225 -31.34 -7.99 -65.74
C ALA A 225 -31.69 -9.34 -66.40
N ASP A 226 -31.93 -10.39 -65.61
CA ASP A 226 -32.33 -11.69 -66.16
C ASP A 226 -33.74 -11.65 -66.79
N ARG A 227 -34.68 -10.93 -66.18
CA ARG A 227 -36.02 -10.71 -66.78
C ARG A 227 -35.96 -9.93 -68.08
N ASP A 228 -35.12 -8.90 -68.17
CA ASP A 228 -34.95 -8.12 -69.39
C ASP A 228 -34.34 -8.96 -70.52
N ARG A 229 -33.39 -9.85 -70.20
CA ARG A 229 -32.84 -10.84 -71.16
C ARG A 229 -33.91 -11.81 -71.64
N GLU A 230 -34.73 -12.36 -70.74
CA GLU A 230 -35.83 -13.25 -71.10
C GLU A 230 -36.86 -12.56 -72.00
N SER A 231 -37.26 -11.33 -71.67
CA SER A 231 -38.20 -10.55 -72.49
C SER A 231 -37.62 -10.22 -73.87
N SER A 232 -36.31 -9.97 -73.95
CA SER A 232 -35.63 -9.68 -75.21
C SER A 232 -35.58 -10.92 -76.11
N ARG A 233 -35.26 -12.09 -75.54
CA ARG A 233 -35.29 -13.40 -76.24
C ARG A 233 -36.68 -13.76 -76.74
N ALA A 234 -37.72 -13.50 -75.94
CA ALA A 234 -39.10 -13.75 -76.35
C ALA A 234 -39.55 -12.88 -77.53
N LYS A 235 -39.04 -11.64 -77.65
CA LYS A 235 -39.30 -10.76 -78.81
C LYS A 235 -38.59 -11.24 -80.08
N THR A 236 -37.32 -11.63 -79.98
CA THR A 236 -36.57 -12.15 -81.14
C THR A 236 -37.15 -13.47 -81.65
N ASP A 237 -37.60 -14.36 -80.75
CA ASP A 237 -38.28 -15.61 -81.14
C ASP A 237 -39.65 -15.36 -81.83
N PHE A 238 -40.36 -14.30 -81.43
CA PHE A 238 -41.64 -13.89 -82.04
C PHE A 238 -41.44 -13.29 -83.45
N GLU A 239 -40.44 -12.43 -83.63
CA GLU A 239 -40.10 -11.85 -84.95
C GLU A 239 -39.57 -12.92 -85.93
N ALA A 240 -38.86 -13.93 -85.44
CA ALA A 240 -38.39 -15.06 -86.24
C ALA A 240 -39.53 -16.00 -86.72
N THR A 241 -40.68 -15.99 -86.03
CA THR A 241 -41.85 -16.81 -86.39
C THR A 241 -42.80 -16.14 -87.40
N GLU A 242 -42.92 -14.81 -87.42
CA GLU A 242 -43.71 -14.10 -88.44
C GLU A 242 -43.08 -14.13 -89.85
N HIS A 243 -41.76 -14.25 -89.97
CA HIS A 243 -41.06 -14.27 -91.27
C HIS A 243 -41.07 -15.63 -92.00
N ARG A 244 -41.82 -16.64 -91.54
CA ARG A 244 -41.92 -17.98 -92.19
C ARG A 244 -43.20 -18.16 -93.01
N VAL A 245 -43.35 -17.40 -94.10
CA VAL A 245 -44.21 -17.80 -95.24
C VAL A 245 -43.42 -17.58 -96.52
N PHE A 246 -42.86 -18.65 -97.09
CA PHE A 246 -42.14 -18.61 -98.36
C PHE A 246 -42.86 -19.48 -99.43
N PRO A 247 -43.01 -19.02 -100.68
CA PRO A 247 -43.56 -19.82 -101.78
C PRO A 247 -42.56 -20.86 -102.29
N ALA A 248 -43.06 -21.97 -102.83
CA ALA A 248 -42.24 -23.07 -103.33
C ALA A 248 -41.37 -22.65 -104.53
N GLY A 249 -40.03 -22.64 -104.35
CA GLY A 249 -39.09 -22.53 -105.47
C GLY A 249 -37.75 -21.84 -105.24
N SER A 250 -37.44 -21.27 -104.07
CA SER A 250 -36.16 -20.60 -103.83
C SER A 250 -35.28 -21.33 -102.80
N SER A 251 -33.97 -21.32 -103.06
CA SER A 251 -32.88 -21.90 -102.26
C SER A 251 -32.93 -21.47 -100.77
N PRO A 252 -32.31 -22.24 -99.85
CA PRO A 252 -32.39 -21.96 -98.42
C PRO A 252 -31.79 -20.57 -98.11
N PRO A 253 -32.31 -19.82 -97.12
CA PRO A 253 -31.67 -18.58 -96.72
C PRO A 253 -30.25 -18.91 -96.25
N SER A 254 -29.30 -18.17 -96.81
CA SER A 254 -27.93 -18.10 -96.33
C SER A 254 -27.91 -17.71 -94.86
N ARG A 255 -26.92 -18.25 -94.14
CA ARG A 255 -26.38 -17.81 -92.84
C ARG A 255 -26.94 -16.45 -92.38
N LEU A 256 -27.45 -16.41 -91.14
CA LEU A 256 -27.59 -15.19 -90.33
C LEU A 256 -26.43 -14.24 -90.70
N ASP A 257 -26.75 -13.03 -91.16
CA ASP A 257 -25.75 -12.05 -91.55
C ASP A 257 -24.79 -11.81 -90.38
N ASP A 258 -23.48 -11.77 -90.63
CA ASP A 258 -22.47 -11.52 -89.59
C ASP A 258 -22.73 -10.16 -88.90
N SER A 259 -23.47 -9.26 -89.55
CA SER A 259 -23.93 -7.97 -89.00
C SER A 259 -24.98 -8.11 -87.89
N ASP A 260 -25.91 -9.06 -87.97
CA ASP A 260 -26.95 -9.27 -86.96
C ASP A 260 -26.39 -9.95 -85.70
N LEU A 261 -25.49 -10.92 -85.89
CA LEU A 261 -24.79 -11.61 -84.78
C LEU A 261 -23.82 -10.68 -84.04
N SER A 262 -23.25 -9.69 -84.72
CA SER A 262 -22.40 -8.68 -84.07
C SER A 262 -23.20 -7.67 -83.27
N LEU A 263 -24.35 -7.20 -83.78
CA LEU A 263 -25.30 -6.36 -83.05
C LEU A 263 -25.85 -7.04 -81.79
N GLU A 264 -26.13 -8.35 -81.85
CA GLU A 264 -26.64 -9.10 -80.70
C GLU A 264 -25.56 -9.29 -79.60
N ARG A 265 -24.30 -9.51 -80.00
CA ARG A 265 -23.16 -9.54 -79.08
C ARG A 265 -22.91 -8.19 -78.42
N GLU A 266 -22.97 -7.10 -79.21
CA GLU A 266 -22.75 -5.74 -78.73
C GLU A 266 -23.82 -5.36 -77.68
N ARG A 267 -25.10 -5.69 -77.93
CA ARG A 267 -26.18 -5.51 -76.94
C ARG A 267 -26.01 -6.35 -75.68
N SER A 268 -25.53 -7.59 -75.81
CA SER A 268 -25.24 -8.45 -74.65
C SER A 268 -24.07 -7.92 -73.82
N ASP A 269 -23.02 -7.43 -74.47
CA ASP A 269 -21.84 -6.85 -73.81
C ASP A 269 -22.19 -5.53 -73.12
N GLU A 270 -23.01 -4.68 -73.75
CA GLU A 270 -23.56 -3.46 -73.14
C GLU A 270 -24.39 -3.77 -71.88
N ALA A 271 -25.27 -4.78 -71.94
CA ALA A 271 -26.08 -5.18 -70.79
C ALA A 271 -25.23 -5.78 -69.64
N GLN A 272 -24.20 -6.55 -69.96
CA GLN A 272 -23.27 -7.08 -68.96
C GLN A 272 -22.41 -5.97 -68.32
N ASN A 273 -21.96 -4.99 -69.11
CA ASN A 273 -21.21 -3.85 -68.59
C ASN A 273 -22.08 -2.97 -67.68
N ALA A 274 -23.31 -2.67 -68.08
CA ALA A 274 -24.26 -1.91 -67.25
C ALA A 274 -24.50 -2.60 -65.89
N GLN A 275 -24.66 -3.93 -65.90
CA GLN A 275 -24.82 -4.71 -64.67
C GLN A 275 -23.57 -4.66 -63.78
N ARG A 276 -22.37 -4.79 -64.35
CA ARG A 276 -21.11 -4.68 -63.59
C ARG A 276 -20.95 -3.30 -62.97
N GLU A 277 -21.27 -2.24 -63.71
CA GLU A 277 -21.21 -0.87 -63.19
C GLU A 277 -22.17 -0.65 -62.00
N GLU A 278 -23.37 -1.25 -62.04
CA GLU A 278 -24.34 -1.14 -60.96
C GLU A 278 -23.90 -1.92 -59.71
N GLU A 279 -23.37 -3.13 -59.89
CA GLU A 279 -22.78 -3.93 -58.79
C GLU A 279 -21.57 -3.21 -58.15
N ASP A 280 -20.71 -2.59 -58.97
CA ASP A 280 -19.57 -1.81 -58.48
C ASP A 280 -20.00 -0.53 -57.75
N ARG A 281 -21.07 0.14 -58.19
CA ARG A 281 -21.63 1.29 -57.47
C ARG A 281 -22.20 0.88 -56.11
N ALA A 282 -22.96 -0.22 -56.03
CA ALA A 282 -23.53 -0.71 -54.78
C ALA A 282 -22.43 -1.07 -53.76
N ARG A 283 -21.41 -1.83 -54.19
CA ARG A 283 -20.24 -2.17 -53.37
C ARG A 283 -19.37 -0.94 -53.03
N GLY A 284 -19.36 0.07 -53.89
CA GLY A 284 -18.72 1.36 -53.61
C GLY A 284 -19.41 2.11 -52.48
N LEU A 285 -20.75 2.15 -52.51
CA LEU A 285 -21.59 2.78 -51.48
C LEU A 285 -21.45 2.07 -50.14
N GLU A 286 -21.45 0.73 -50.13
CA GLU A 286 -21.22 -0.12 -48.96
C GLU A 286 -19.88 0.21 -48.28
N ARG A 287 -18.79 0.23 -49.06
CA ARG A 287 -17.45 0.58 -48.56
C ARG A 287 -17.41 2.00 -47.98
N PHE A 288 -18.12 2.94 -48.60
CA PHE A 288 -18.20 4.31 -48.13
C PHE A 288 -18.96 4.41 -46.80
N GLN A 289 -20.12 3.76 -46.69
CA GLN A 289 -20.91 3.74 -45.45
C GLN A 289 -20.19 3.04 -44.30
N LYS A 290 -19.55 1.89 -44.56
CA LYS A 290 -18.72 1.21 -43.55
C LYS A 290 -17.57 2.08 -43.06
N ARG A 291 -16.95 2.86 -43.96
CA ARG A 291 -15.88 3.80 -43.59
C ARG A 291 -16.39 4.92 -42.69
N LEU A 292 -17.53 5.53 -43.01
CA LEU A 292 -18.14 6.58 -42.17
C LEU A 292 -18.46 6.07 -40.76
N ILE A 293 -18.97 4.85 -40.64
CA ILE A 293 -19.28 4.23 -39.34
C ILE A 293 -17.98 4.01 -38.53
N ALA A 294 -16.91 3.53 -39.17
CA ALA A 294 -15.63 3.31 -38.53
C ALA A 294 -14.93 4.62 -38.11
N GLU A 295 -14.99 5.66 -38.95
CA GLU A 295 -14.44 6.98 -38.62
C GLU A 295 -15.15 7.62 -37.43
N ALA A 296 -16.49 7.56 -37.39
CA ALA A 296 -17.27 8.06 -36.25
C ALA A 296 -16.93 7.32 -34.93
N PHE A 297 -16.64 6.03 -34.99
CA PHE A 297 -16.19 5.25 -33.82
C PHE A 297 -14.83 5.73 -33.31
N VAL A 298 -13.84 5.86 -34.20
CA VAL A 298 -12.47 6.30 -33.85
C VAL A 298 -12.47 7.73 -33.31
N GLU A 299 -13.28 8.63 -33.87
CA GLU A 299 -13.42 10.01 -33.41
C GLU A 299 -14.01 10.09 -32.00
N ASN A 300 -15.01 9.25 -31.71
CA ASN A 300 -15.65 9.18 -30.40
C ASN A 300 -14.71 8.58 -29.34
N GLU A 301 -13.96 7.51 -29.68
CA GLU A 301 -12.92 6.96 -28.81
C GLU A 301 -11.81 7.97 -28.50
N ARG A 302 -11.33 8.69 -29.52
CA ARG A 302 -10.30 9.74 -29.35
C ARG A 302 -10.80 10.88 -28.46
N SER A 303 -12.05 11.31 -28.62
CA SER A 303 -12.64 12.37 -27.78
C SER A 303 -12.83 11.93 -26.33
N ALA A 304 -13.30 10.69 -26.11
CA ALA A 304 -13.46 10.13 -24.77
C ALA A 304 -12.12 9.90 -24.07
N ALA A 305 -11.11 9.40 -24.78
CA ALA A 305 -9.77 9.19 -24.24
C ALA A 305 -9.08 10.51 -23.88
N ASN A 306 -9.16 11.52 -24.76
CA ASN A 306 -8.55 12.84 -24.52
C ASN A 306 -9.19 13.57 -23.34
N THR A 307 -10.53 13.56 -23.22
CA THR A 307 -11.22 14.21 -22.11
C THR A 307 -10.96 13.50 -20.78
N GLY A 308 -10.99 12.16 -20.76
CA GLY A 308 -10.68 11.37 -19.56
C GLY A 308 -9.25 11.59 -19.04
N GLN A 309 -8.25 11.56 -19.93
CA GLN A 309 -6.85 11.77 -19.55
C GLN A 309 -6.56 13.20 -19.06
N LEU A 310 -7.24 14.21 -19.61
CA LEU A 310 -7.06 15.59 -19.19
C LEU A 310 -7.64 15.82 -17.78
N ASP A 311 -8.84 15.30 -17.52
CA ASP A 311 -9.50 15.38 -16.22
C ASP A 311 -8.72 14.64 -15.13
N GLU A 312 -8.15 13.48 -15.46
CA GLU A 312 -7.36 12.68 -14.53
C GLU A 312 -6.03 13.37 -14.17
N ARG A 313 -5.34 13.97 -15.16
CA ARG A 313 -4.13 14.76 -14.93
C ARG A 313 -4.40 15.98 -14.04
N VAL A 314 -5.46 16.75 -14.34
CA VAL A 314 -5.81 17.94 -13.54
C VAL A 314 -6.17 17.57 -12.09
N ARG A 315 -6.83 16.43 -11.88
CA ARG A 315 -7.15 15.94 -10.52
C ARG A 315 -5.92 15.42 -9.79
N ALA A 316 -5.02 14.73 -10.47
CA ALA A 316 -3.78 14.22 -9.90
C ALA A 316 -2.84 15.36 -9.47
N ASP A 317 -2.67 16.38 -10.33
CA ASP A 317 -1.81 17.53 -10.05
C ASP A 317 -2.33 18.35 -8.85
N ARG A 318 -3.64 18.63 -8.79
CA ARG A 318 -4.24 19.34 -7.65
C ARG A 318 -4.13 18.54 -6.35
N ALA A 319 -4.37 17.23 -6.39
CA ALA A 319 -4.25 16.37 -5.21
C ALA A 319 -2.79 16.28 -4.72
N PHE A 320 -1.82 16.29 -5.65
CA PHE A 320 -0.40 16.29 -5.31
C PHE A 320 0.04 17.60 -4.65
N GLU A 321 -0.39 18.74 -5.18
CA GLU A 321 -0.10 20.06 -4.60
C GLU A 321 -0.71 20.23 -3.20
N ASP A 322 -1.97 19.84 -3.02
CA ASP A 322 -2.65 19.92 -1.71
C ASP A 322 -1.99 19.00 -0.67
N SER A 323 -1.63 17.77 -1.07
CA SER A 323 -1.00 16.79 -0.18
C SER A 323 0.43 17.22 0.21
N SER A 324 1.20 17.77 -0.73
CA SER A 324 2.55 18.29 -0.47
C SER A 324 2.53 19.46 0.51
N ARG A 325 1.55 20.36 0.38
CA ARG A 325 1.38 21.51 1.28
C ARG A 325 0.98 21.06 2.69
N LEU A 326 0.01 20.15 2.81
CA LEU A 326 -0.42 19.59 4.10
C LEU A 326 0.70 18.82 4.80
N LEU A 327 1.51 18.04 4.07
CA LEU A 327 2.66 17.31 4.61
C LEU A 327 3.77 18.23 5.13
N SER A 328 3.95 19.40 4.52
CA SER A 328 4.93 20.39 4.95
C SER A 328 4.50 21.08 6.26
N ASP A 329 3.22 21.47 6.34
CA ASP A 329 2.62 22.06 7.55
C ASP A 329 2.57 21.03 8.71
N GLU A 330 2.29 19.77 8.40
CA GLU A 330 2.26 18.69 9.39
C GLU A 330 3.67 18.31 9.90
N LYS A 331 4.69 18.25 9.03
CA LYS A 331 6.09 17.99 9.42
C LYS A 331 6.65 19.06 10.35
N THR A 332 6.33 20.32 10.10
CA THR A 332 6.78 21.43 10.94
C THR A 332 6.11 21.37 12.32
N SER A 333 4.82 21.04 12.37
CA SER A 333 4.06 20.89 13.64
C SER A 333 4.48 19.67 14.49
N HIS A 334 4.76 18.52 13.86
CA HIS A 334 5.16 17.30 14.59
C HIS A 334 6.59 17.31 15.10
N SER A 335 7.52 17.98 14.41
CA SER A 335 8.90 18.06 14.90
C SER A 335 9.00 18.82 16.22
N ALA A 336 8.23 19.90 16.38
CA ALA A 336 8.14 20.67 17.62
C ALA A 336 7.50 19.86 18.78
N THR A 337 6.49 19.05 18.48
CA THR A 337 5.75 18.28 19.51
C THR A 337 6.48 16.99 19.92
N ARG A 338 7.18 16.32 18.99
CA ARG A 338 7.91 15.06 19.26
C ARG A 338 9.10 15.24 20.20
N VAL A 339 9.81 16.36 20.11
CA VAL A 339 10.95 16.64 21.01
C VAL A 339 10.48 16.81 22.46
N ALA A 340 9.29 17.37 22.67
CA ALA A 340 8.71 17.59 23.99
C ALA A 340 8.10 16.33 24.63
N LEU A 341 7.60 15.38 23.83
CA LEU A 341 6.98 14.14 24.33
C LEU A 341 7.99 13.01 24.54
N PHE A 342 9.02 12.92 23.69
CA PHE A 342 10.04 11.87 23.77
C PHE A 342 10.86 11.94 25.08
N THR A 343 11.03 13.14 25.63
CA THR A 343 11.70 13.36 26.93
C THR A 343 10.85 12.97 28.13
N ARG A 344 9.50 13.02 28.01
CA ARG A 344 8.57 12.77 29.13
C ARG A 344 8.23 11.30 29.36
N ASP A 345 8.22 10.49 28.31
CA ASP A 345 7.79 9.09 28.40
C ASP A 345 8.95 8.10 28.66
N LEU A 346 10.17 8.46 28.24
CA LEU A 346 11.36 7.67 28.55
C LEU A 346 11.71 7.71 30.05
N SER A 347 11.28 8.76 30.76
CA SER A 347 11.63 9.00 32.16
C SER A 347 10.77 8.20 33.14
N SER A 348 9.46 8.03 32.95
CA SER A 348 8.61 7.49 34.04
C SER A 348 8.81 6.00 34.36
N ALA A 349 8.97 5.15 33.33
CA ALA A 349 9.06 3.69 33.54
C ALA A 349 10.46 3.21 33.94
N ALA A 350 11.50 3.75 33.30
CA ALA A 350 12.89 3.42 33.61
C ALA A 350 13.31 3.94 35.00
N VAL A 351 12.97 5.18 35.33
CA VAL A 351 13.29 5.79 36.64
C VAL A 351 12.58 5.06 37.78
N SER A 352 11.34 4.60 37.57
CA SER A 352 10.63 3.79 38.55
C SER A 352 11.31 2.44 38.82
N HIS A 353 11.93 1.83 37.81
CA HIS A 353 12.67 0.58 37.96
C HIS A 353 14.02 0.83 38.67
N ASP A 354 14.73 1.89 38.26
CA ASP A 354 16.07 2.19 38.75
C ASP A 354 16.07 2.73 40.19
N LEU A 355 15.00 3.39 40.63
CA LEU A 355 14.80 3.76 42.04
C LEU A 355 14.34 2.58 42.92
N ARG A 356 13.60 1.61 42.37
CA ARG A 356 13.12 0.44 43.14
C ARG A 356 14.25 -0.49 43.58
N ASN A 357 15.28 -0.67 42.75
CA ASN A 357 16.40 -1.55 43.07
C ASN A 357 17.20 -1.14 44.33
N PRO A 358 17.71 0.10 44.46
CA PRO A 358 18.41 0.53 45.67
C PRO A 358 17.47 0.57 46.89
N LEU A 359 16.19 0.94 46.72
CA LEU A 359 15.19 0.92 47.79
C LEU A 359 14.99 -0.49 48.37
N ASN A 360 14.88 -1.51 47.51
CA ASN A 360 14.77 -2.90 47.93
C ASN A 360 16.05 -3.38 48.65
N ALA A 361 17.23 -2.94 48.21
CA ALA A 361 18.49 -3.26 48.86
C ALA A 361 18.62 -2.63 50.26
N ILE A 362 18.12 -1.40 50.44
CA ILE A 362 18.02 -0.73 51.74
C ILE A 362 17.08 -1.49 52.67
N ALA A 363 15.87 -1.81 52.19
CA ALA A 363 14.86 -2.53 52.97
C ALA A 363 15.38 -3.91 53.44
N MET A 364 16.05 -4.65 52.55
CA MET A 364 16.68 -5.93 52.88
C MET A 364 17.81 -5.80 53.91
N SER A 365 18.67 -4.79 53.78
CA SER A 365 19.77 -4.56 54.72
C SER A 365 19.25 -4.13 56.10
N ALA A 366 18.19 -3.32 56.14
CA ALA A 366 17.50 -2.93 57.38
C ALA A 366 16.83 -4.14 58.07
N ALA A 367 16.19 -5.02 57.30
CA ALA A 367 15.61 -6.26 57.83
C ALA A 367 16.68 -7.19 58.43
N LEU A 368 17.85 -7.31 57.79
CA LEU A 368 18.98 -8.08 58.31
C LEU A 368 19.53 -7.50 59.62
N MET A 369 19.73 -6.18 59.69
CA MET A 369 20.16 -5.52 60.93
C MET A 369 19.20 -5.78 62.09
N ARG A 370 17.89 -5.72 61.84
CA ARG A 370 16.87 -5.98 62.85
C ARG A 370 16.94 -7.42 63.40
N ARG A 371 17.27 -8.42 62.57
CA ARG A 371 17.45 -9.82 63.02
C ARG A 371 18.73 -10.01 63.82
N ILE A 372 19.83 -9.37 63.40
CA ILE A 372 21.11 -9.39 64.13
C ILE A 372 20.96 -8.76 65.52
N LEU A 373 20.32 -7.58 65.60
CA LEU A 373 20.06 -6.86 66.86
C LEU A 373 19.07 -7.60 67.78
N ALA A 374 18.18 -8.43 67.23
CA ALA A 374 17.26 -9.27 68.00
C ALA A 374 17.93 -10.53 68.61
N GLY A 375 19.23 -10.73 68.38
CA GLY A 375 19.99 -11.86 68.95
C GLY A 375 19.85 -13.17 68.18
N GLU A 376 19.24 -13.17 66.98
CA GLU A 376 19.11 -14.37 66.13
C GLU A 376 20.43 -14.74 65.41
N GLN A 377 21.39 -13.82 65.32
CA GLN A 377 22.70 -14.03 64.66
C GLN A 377 23.79 -13.19 65.35
N GLN A 378 24.81 -13.85 65.91
CA GLN A 378 26.01 -13.21 66.51
C GLN A 378 27.09 -12.96 65.45
N ASP A 379 26.90 -12.00 64.56
CA ASP A 379 27.99 -11.46 63.73
C ASP A 379 27.94 -9.93 63.64
N THR A 380 28.61 -9.28 64.58
CA THR A 380 28.73 -7.81 64.65
C THR A 380 29.39 -7.22 63.38
N GLY A 381 30.22 -7.99 62.67
CA GLY A 381 30.84 -7.58 61.40
C GLY A 381 29.84 -7.49 60.24
N SER A 382 28.71 -8.21 60.33
CA SER A 382 27.62 -8.15 59.36
C SER A 382 26.68 -6.94 59.57
N LEU A 383 26.68 -6.34 60.76
CA LEU A 383 25.93 -5.12 61.05
C LEU A 383 26.54 -3.92 60.32
N LEU A 384 27.85 -3.70 60.46
CA LEU A 384 28.57 -2.62 59.77
C LEU A 384 28.45 -2.73 58.24
N LYS A 385 28.55 -3.95 57.68
CA LYS A 385 28.35 -4.17 56.24
C LYS A 385 26.93 -3.84 55.76
N SER A 386 25.92 -4.02 56.62
CA SER A 386 24.53 -3.69 56.31
C SER A 386 24.31 -2.18 56.35
N ILE A 387 24.95 -1.47 57.29
CA ILE A 387 24.98 0.00 57.34
C ILE A 387 25.67 0.56 56.09
N ASP A 388 26.87 0.08 55.74
CA ASP A 388 27.60 0.49 54.53
C ASP A 388 26.80 0.27 53.23
N ARG A 389 25.96 -0.79 53.20
CA ARG A 389 25.07 -1.04 52.05
C ARG A 389 23.94 -0.03 51.98
N ILE A 390 23.37 0.37 53.11
CA ILE A 390 22.31 1.37 53.17
C ILE A 390 22.85 2.74 52.76
N GLU A 391 24.00 3.14 53.31
CA GLU A 391 24.62 4.43 52.99
C GLU A 391 24.94 4.54 51.50
N ARG A 392 25.54 3.50 50.91
CA ARG A 392 25.84 3.49 49.46
C ARG A 392 24.60 3.52 48.57
N ASN A 393 23.54 2.78 48.91
CA ASN A 393 22.30 2.80 48.13
C ASN A 393 21.55 4.13 48.28
N THR A 394 21.60 4.75 49.46
CA THR A 394 21.01 6.08 49.71
C THR A 394 21.75 7.15 48.91
N ALA A 395 23.09 7.15 48.94
CA ALA A 395 23.91 8.06 48.14
C ALA A 395 23.76 7.82 46.62
N SER A 396 23.41 6.61 46.19
CA SER A 396 23.08 6.33 44.79
C SER A 396 21.72 6.90 44.39
N MET A 397 20.71 6.78 45.27
CA MET A 397 19.37 7.35 45.02
C MET A 397 19.40 8.87 44.97
N ASP A 398 20.17 9.51 45.85
CA ASP A 398 20.31 10.97 45.90
C ASP A 398 20.90 11.54 44.60
N ARG A 399 21.90 10.85 44.04
CA ARG A 399 22.45 11.17 42.72
C ARG A 399 21.44 10.99 41.60
N MET A 400 20.74 9.86 41.54
CA MET A 400 19.72 9.61 40.50
C MET A 400 18.58 10.63 40.53
N ILE A 401 18.12 11.03 41.72
CA ILE A 401 17.07 12.05 41.88
C ILE A 401 17.58 13.41 41.42
N SER A 402 18.82 13.77 41.78
CA SER A 402 19.44 15.02 41.34
C SER A 402 19.60 15.07 39.82
N ASP A 403 20.08 13.98 39.19
CA ASP A 403 20.21 13.87 37.74
C ASP A 403 18.85 13.99 37.04
N LEU A 404 17.79 13.39 37.60
CA LEU A 404 16.44 13.51 37.06
C LEU A 404 15.92 14.97 37.10
N LEU A 405 16.15 15.65 38.23
CA LEU A 405 15.75 17.05 38.41
C LEU A 405 16.52 17.98 37.47
N ASP A 406 17.80 17.68 37.20
CA ASP A 406 18.59 18.43 36.24
C ASP A 406 18.07 18.23 34.80
N VAL A 407 17.69 17.01 34.41
CA VAL A 407 17.07 16.73 33.10
C VAL A 407 15.75 17.50 32.92
N GLU A 408 14.89 17.54 33.94
CA GLU A 408 13.63 18.31 33.91
C GLU A 408 13.88 19.84 33.84
N ARG A 409 14.89 20.34 34.54
CA ARG A 409 15.31 21.75 34.47
C ARG A 409 15.86 22.10 33.09
N MET A 410 16.61 21.19 32.45
CA MET A 410 17.08 21.35 31.07
C MET A 410 15.93 21.36 30.08
N ALA A 411 15.01 20.40 30.18
CA ALA A 411 13.86 20.28 29.27
C ALA A 411 12.89 21.48 29.36
N SER A 412 12.75 22.08 30.55
CA SER A 412 11.92 23.28 30.78
C SER A 412 12.65 24.60 30.49
N GLY A 413 13.93 24.56 30.07
CA GLY A 413 14.75 25.75 29.84
C GLY A 413 15.05 26.56 31.11
N LYS A 414 14.88 25.96 32.29
CA LYS A 414 15.08 26.60 33.61
C LYS A 414 16.42 26.25 34.26
N LEU A 415 17.29 25.53 33.55
CA LEU A 415 18.63 25.27 34.04
C LEU A 415 19.42 26.60 34.06
N SER A 416 19.68 27.10 35.26
CA SER A 416 20.58 28.23 35.47
C SER A 416 22.01 27.70 35.60
N LEU A 417 22.94 28.34 34.90
CA LEU A 417 24.37 28.11 35.04
C LEU A 417 24.98 29.29 35.78
N ASP A 418 25.77 29.01 36.81
CA ASP A 418 26.52 30.03 37.52
C ASP A 418 27.94 30.09 36.95
N LEU A 419 28.16 30.98 35.99
CA LEU A 419 29.42 31.04 35.24
C LEU A 419 30.45 31.84 36.01
N GLU A 420 31.54 31.17 36.38
CA GLU A 420 32.70 31.78 37.01
C GLU A 420 33.96 31.52 36.18
N ARG A 421 34.90 32.46 36.20
CA ARG A 421 36.18 32.30 35.49
C ARG A 421 37.09 31.38 36.29
N TYR A 422 37.29 30.15 35.80
CA TYR A 422 38.01 29.10 36.52
C TYR A 422 39.20 28.55 35.73
N ASP A 423 40.25 28.12 36.42
CA ASP A 423 41.40 27.44 35.82
C ASP A 423 41.06 25.96 35.59
N ILE A 424 40.99 25.55 34.33
CA ILE A 424 40.68 24.18 33.93
C ILE A 424 41.76 23.20 34.40
N GLY A 425 43.02 23.62 34.48
CA GLY A 425 44.09 22.79 35.03
C GLY A 425 43.83 22.44 36.49
N ALA A 426 43.48 23.44 37.30
CA ALA A 426 43.11 23.25 38.70
C ALA A 426 41.87 22.34 38.86
N LEU A 427 40.86 22.52 38.00
CA LEU A 427 39.65 21.70 38.01
C LEU A 427 39.91 20.20 37.72
N LEU A 428 40.79 19.91 36.76
CA LEU A 428 41.17 18.53 36.43
C LEU A 428 41.94 17.88 37.58
N HIS A 429 42.82 18.63 38.26
CA HIS A 429 43.52 18.16 39.44
C HIS A 429 42.57 17.89 40.60
N GLU A 430 41.62 18.78 40.85
CA GLU A 430 40.55 18.61 41.84
C GLU A 430 39.70 17.36 41.56
N CYS A 431 39.33 17.14 40.30
CA CYS A 431 38.62 15.93 39.88
C CYS A 431 39.44 14.66 40.16
N LYS A 432 40.73 14.66 39.84
CA LYS A 432 41.61 13.51 40.12
C LYS A 432 41.74 13.20 41.61
N GLU A 433 41.84 14.21 42.47
CA GLU A 433 41.84 14.02 43.93
C GLU A 433 40.53 13.38 44.41
N LEU A 434 39.39 13.84 43.87
CA LEU A 434 38.06 13.30 44.21
C LEU A 434 37.93 11.81 43.86
N PHE A 435 38.58 11.35 42.79
CA PHE A 435 38.58 9.95 42.36
C PHE A 435 39.76 9.12 42.86
N ALA A 436 40.74 9.71 43.56
CA ALA A 436 41.94 9.02 44.01
C ALA A 436 41.68 7.73 44.81
N PRO A 437 40.71 7.67 45.75
CA PRO A 437 40.42 6.44 46.50
C PRO A 437 39.89 5.32 45.60
N VAL A 438 39.06 5.66 44.61
CA VAL A 438 38.46 4.70 43.68
C VAL A 438 39.52 4.19 42.69
N LEU A 439 40.33 5.09 42.15
CA LEU A 439 41.44 4.76 41.25
C LEU A 439 42.47 3.85 41.92
N ALA A 440 42.82 4.13 43.19
CA ALA A 440 43.70 3.29 43.99
C ALA A 440 43.09 1.90 44.24
N SER A 441 41.80 1.81 44.56
CA SER A 441 41.12 0.52 44.79
C SER A 441 41.03 -0.37 43.54
N LYS A 442 41.05 0.24 42.35
CA LYS A 442 40.94 -0.45 41.06
C LYS A 442 42.27 -0.58 40.31
N SER A 443 43.38 -0.09 40.87
CA SER A 443 44.71 -0.04 40.23
C SER A 443 44.72 0.66 38.86
N ILE A 444 43.90 1.71 38.70
CA ILE A 444 43.79 2.49 37.46
C ILE A 444 44.64 3.76 37.56
N SER A 445 45.42 4.05 36.53
CA SER A 445 46.18 5.31 36.42
C SER A 445 45.41 6.34 35.60
N MET A 446 45.29 7.55 36.13
CA MET A 446 44.69 8.70 35.45
C MET A 446 45.76 9.79 35.22
N PRO A 447 46.49 9.74 34.10
CA PRO A 447 47.42 10.80 33.74
C PRO A 447 46.63 12.05 33.31
N ILE A 448 47.01 13.21 33.85
CA ILE A 448 46.50 14.50 33.39
C ILE A 448 47.58 15.08 32.47
N GLN A 449 47.18 15.45 31.25
CA GLN A 449 48.06 16.14 30.32
C GLN A 449 47.49 17.54 30.07
N THR A 450 48.14 18.54 30.63
CA THR A 450 47.83 19.96 30.44
C THR A 450 49.03 20.66 29.78
N GLY A 451 48.76 21.79 29.11
CA GLY A 451 49.82 22.67 28.63
C GLY A 451 50.55 23.38 29.78
N LEU A 452 51.66 24.05 29.48
CA LEU A 452 52.44 24.83 30.45
C LEU A 452 51.75 26.13 30.90
N GLU A 453 50.75 26.60 30.15
CA GLU A 453 50.00 27.82 30.45
C GLU A 453 48.64 27.50 31.09
N PRO A 454 48.21 28.22 32.15
CA PRO A 454 46.89 28.06 32.73
C PRO A 454 45.79 28.36 31.71
N ILE A 455 44.81 27.47 31.61
CA ILE A 455 43.67 27.62 30.70
C ILE A 455 42.48 28.09 31.53
N PHE A 456 42.13 29.36 31.39
CA PHE A 456 40.94 29.91 32.03
C PHE A 456 39.72 29.81 31.11
N ALA A 457 38.58 29.40 31.67
CA ALA A 457 37.31 29.41 30.98
C ALA A 457 36.20 29.88 31.92
N ASP A 458 35.17 30.52 31.35
CA ASP A 458 33.95 30.88 32.07
C ASP A 458 33.05 29.65 32.13
N ILE A 459 33.01 29.00 33.27
CA ILE A 459 32.33 27.72 33.47
C ILE A 459 31.55 27.72 34.78
N ASP A 460 30.52 26.88 34.83
CA ASP A 460 29.91 26.47 36.09
C ASP A 460 30.74 25.30 36.65
N ARG A 461 31.52 25.60 37.69
CA ARG A 461 32.45 24.65 38.31
C ARG A 461 31.77 23.33 38.69
N ASP A 462 30.63 23.42 39.36
CA ASP A 462 29.93 22.26 39.91
C ASP A 462 29.34 21.39 38.79
N ARG A 463 28.83 22.03 37.72
CA ARG A 463 28.32 21.32 36.54
C ARG A 463 29.42 20.64 35.74
N ILE A 464 30.57 21.29 35.56
CA ILE A 464 31.70 20.65 34.88
C ILE A 464 32.26 19.48 35.70
N LEU A 465 32.34 19.61 37.04
CA LEU A 465 32.71 18.48 37.90
C LEU A 465 31.72 17.32 37.80
N GLN A 466 30.41 17.59 37.71
CA GLN A 466 29.38 16.56 37.48
C GLN A 466 29.59 15.85 36.13
N VAL A 467 29.89 16.58 35.05
CA VAL A 467 30.19 16.00 33.74
C VAL A 467 31.43 15.11 33.80
N LEU A 468 32.53 15.61 34.38
CA LEU A 468 33.77 14.85 34.51
C LEU A 468 33.57 13.61 35.38
N SER A 469 32.83 13.73 36.48
CA SER A 469 32.47 12.62 37.37
C SER A 469 31.69 11.53 36.65
N ASN A 470 30.72 11.91 35.81
CA ASN A 470 29.93 10.97 35.02
C ASN A 470 30.79 10.27 33.95
N LEU A 471 31.70 10.99 33.29
CA LEU A 471 32.59 10.41 32.28
C LEU A 471 33.59 9.43 32.91
N ILE A 472 34.23 9.82 34.02
CA ILE A 472 35.23 9.01 34.72
C ILE A 472 34.57 7.82 35.42
N GLY A 473 33.38 8.00 36.01
CA GLY A 473 32.64 6.93 36.67
C GLY A 473 32.16 5.84 35.72
N ASN A 474 31.94 6.16 34.44
CA ASN A 474 31.55 5.21 33.40
C ASN A 474 32.73 4.47 32.75
N ALA A 475 33.93 5.04 32.82
CA ALA A 475 35.18 4.44 32.33
C ALA A 475 35.71 3.38 33.32
#